data_AF-A0A3C1A0S0-F1
#
_entry.id   AF-A0A3C1A0S0-F1
#
_cell.length_a   1.000
_cell.length_b   1.000
_cell.length_c   1.000
_cell.angle_alpha   90.00
_cell.angle_beta   90.00
_cell.angle_gamma   90.00
#
_symmetry.space_group_name_H-M   'P 1'
#
loop_
_entity.id
_entity.type
_entity.pdbx_description
1 polymer ?
#
loop_
_entity_poly.entity_id
_entity_poly.type
_entity_poly.pdbx_seq_one_letter_code
_entity_poly.pdbx_strand_id
1 'polypeptide(L)'
;QSLVELALILPVLILVLLGILDFGRAFYAYNAISNAAREGARYGTVHHENTDSDGFPPYDEPETIEGKAVAQVFILDQEQFRVRVRFPDPARIDDAFCVANPYDPACLNSDPGSGAPIEVTVVYRFQPLTPLVSQLIGGGPFLTLRSKALMFIE
;
A
#
# COMPACT_ATOMS: atom_id res chain seq x y z
N GLN A 1 -19.63 24.93 40.20
CA GLN A 1 -18.63 25.68 39.41
C GLN A 1 -17.66 24.74 38.71
N SER A 2 -17.02 23.80 39.42
CA SER A 2 -16.11 22.79 38.84
C SER A 2 -16.71 21.94 37.69
N LEU A 3 -17.99 21.60 37.75
CA LEU A 3 -18.69 20.86 36.68
C LEU A 3 -18.73 21.61 35.35
N VAL A 4 -18.84 22.94 35.38
CA VAL A 4 -18.94 23.79 34.17
C VAL A 4 -17.55 23.97 33.55
N GLU A 5 -16.52 24.09 34.38
CA GLU A 5 -15.13 24.22 33.94
C GLU A 5 -14.64 22.94 33.24
N LEU A 6 -14.98 21.76 33.78
CA LEU A 6 -14.72 20.48 33.12
C LEU A 6 -15.47 20.34 31.79
N ALA A 7 -16.73 20.76 31.73
CA ALA A 7 -17.54 20.68 30.51
C ALA A 7 -16.97 21.51 29.34
N LEU A 8 -16.22 22.58 29.63
CA LEU A 8 -15.58 23.41 28.62
C LEU A 8 -14.24 22.84 28.12
N ILE A 9 -13.48 22.14 28.97
CA ILE A 9 -12.19 21.54 28.60
C ILE A 9 -12.39 20.20 27.86
N LEU A 10 -13.42 19.45 28.23
CA LEU A 10 -13.73 18.13 27.67
C LEU A 10 -13.78 18.09 26.14
N PRO A 11 -14.45 19.01 25.40
CA PRO A 11 -14.45 18.98 23.94
C PRO A 11 -13.05 19.18 23.33
N VAL A 12 -12.22 20.05 23.93
CA VAL A 12 -10.83 20.25 23.48
C VAL A 12 -10.00 18.98 23.73
N LEU A 13 -10.17 18.36 24.89
CA LEU A 13 -9.52 17.10 25.22
C LEU A 13 -9.90 15.99 24.23
N ILE A 14 -11.19 15.85 23.89
CA ILE A 14 -11.66 14.88 22.89
C ILE A 14 -11.01 15.15 21.53
N LEU A 15 -10.94 16.40 21.08
CA LEU A 15 -10.30 16.75 19.81
C LEU A 15 -8.81 16.36 19.78
N VAL A 16 -8.08 16.61 20.88
CA VAL A 16 -6.68 16.20 21.00
C VAL A 16 -6.54 14.68 20.99
N LEU A 17 -7.38 13.96 21.73
CA LEU A 17 -7.35 12.48 21.75
C LEU A 17 -7.66 11.88 20.38
N LEU A 18 -8.67 12.40 19.68
CA LEU A 18 -9.01 11.95 18.33
C LEU A 18 -7.87 12.23 17.33
N GLY A 19 -7.21 13.39 17.45
CA GLY A 19 -6.04 13.72 16.63
C GLY A 19 -4.88 12.75 16.86
N ILE A 20 -4.61 12.39 18.11
CA ILE A 20 -3.57 11.39 18.46
C ILE A 20 -3.95 10.00 17.93
N LEU A 21 -5.22 9.60 18.04
CA LEU A 21 -5.70 8.32 17.52
C LEU A 21 -5.56 8.24 16.00
N ASP A 22 -5.95 9.29 15.27
CA ASP A 22 -5.80 9.32 13.81
C ASP A 22 -4.33 9.27 13.39
N PHE A 23 -3.45 9.99 14.10
CA PHE A 23 -2.01 9.91 13.86
C PHE A 23 -1.45 8.50 14.11
N GLY A 24 -1.84 7.86 15.21
CA GLY A 24 -1.41 6.50 15.54
C GLY A 24 -1.87 5.48 14.49
N ARG A 25 -3.11 5.58 14.02
CA ARG A 25 -3.65 4.73 12.95
C ARG A 25 -2.94 4.95 11.62
N ALA A 26 -2.69 6.20 11.24
CA ALA A 26 -1.96 6.54 10.02
C ALA A 26 -0.52 5.99 10.06
N PHE A 27 0.16 6.15 11.20
CA PHE A 27 1.51 5.62 11.40
C PHE A 27 1.55 4.08 11.35
N TYR A 28 0.58 3.42 11.98
CA TYR A 28 0.44 1.97 11.88
C TYR A 28 0.23 1.52 10.43
N ALA A 29 -0.71 2.16 9.71
CA ALA A 29 -0.98 1.86 8.32
C ALA A 29 0.26 2.02 7.43
N TYR A 30 1.04 3.09 7.65
CA TYR A 30 2.30 3.31 6.94
C TYR A 30 3.32 2.17 7.15
N ASN A 31 3.47 1.70 8.39
CA ASN A 31 4.38 0.58 8.68
C ASN A 31 3.87 -0.73 8.05
N ALA A 32 2.56 -1.00 8.13
CA ALA A 32 1.96 -2.18 7.54
C ALA A 32 2.17 -2.24 6.02
N ILE A 33 1.92 -1.14 5.29
CA ILE A 33 2.18 -1.10 3.83
C ILE A 33 3.66 -1.19 3.48
N SER A 34 4.56 -0.72 4.36
CA SER A 34 6.01 -0.82 4.18
C SER A 34 6.49 -2.26 4.33
N ASN A 35 5.91 -3.00 5.28
CA ASN A 35 6.19 -4.42 5.45
C ASN A 35 5.60 -5.24 4.28
N ALA A 36 4.36 -4.94 3.88
CA ALA A 36 3.70 -5.56 2.74
C ALA A 36 4.50 -5.46 1.43
N ALA A 37 5.00 -4.27 1.12
CA ALA A 37 5.81 -4.06 -0.08
C ALA A 37 7.08 -4.92 -0.06
N ARG A 38 7.75 -5.00 1.09
CA ARG A 38 8.98 -5.80 1.26
C ARG A 38 8.70 -7.31 1.17
N GLU A 39 7.62 -7.78 1.77
CA GLU A 39 7.26 -9.20 1.72
C GLU A 39 6.84 -9.61 0.30
N GLY A 40 6.07 -8.78 -0.39
CA GLY A 40 5.75 -8.98 -1.81
C GLY A 40 7.00 -9.01 -2.68
N ALA A 41 7.92 -8.05 -2.50
CA ALA A 41 9.16 -8.01 -3.27
C ALA A 41 10.02 -9.26 -3.02
N ARG A 42 10.14 -9.70 -1.76
CA ARG A 42 10.89 -10.91 -1.39
C ARG A 42 10.28 -12.18 -1.96
N TYR A 43 8.96 -12.30 -1.93
CA TYR A 43 8.30 -13.45 -2.52
C TYR A 43 8.49 -13.46 -4.05
N GLY A 44 8.40 -12.28 -4.66
CA GLY A 44 8.59 -12.08 -6.10
C GLY A 44 10.00 -12.43 -6.60
N THR A 45 11.06 -12.29 -5.79
CA THR A 45 12.41 -12.70 -6.24
C THR A 45 12.52 -14.20 -6.49
N VAL A 46 11.71 -15.01 -5.80
CA VAL A 46 11.71 -16.47 -5.93
C VAL A 46 10.59 -16.95 -6.86
N HIS A 47 9.42 -16.31 -6.83
CA HIS A 47 8.20 -16.72 -7.55
C HIS A 47 7.74 -15.63 -8.53
N HIS A 48 8.65 -15.09 -9.33
CA HIS A 48 8.36 -14.00 -10.27
C HIS A 48 7.31 -14.36 -11.34
N GLU A 49 7.13 -15.66 -11.62
CA GLU A 49 6.09 -16.20 -12.49
C GLU A 49 4.66 -16.12 -11.90
N ASN A 50 4.54 -16.05 -10.56
CA ASN A 50 3.26 -16.04 -9.84
C ASN A 50 2.74 -14.62 -9.59
N THR A 51 2.62 -13.85 -10.68
CA THR A 51 1.98 -12.53 -10.66
C THR A 51 0.51 -12.68 -11.01
N ASP A 52 -0.37 -12.32 -10.07
CA ASP A 52 -1.77 -12.14 -10.41
C ASP A 52 -1.92 -10.93 -11.31
N SER A 53 -2.81 -11.04 -12.26
CA SER A 53 -2.76 -10.27 -13.48
C SER A 53 -3.78 -9.13 -13.49
N ASP A 54 -4.79 -9.18 -12.62
CA ASP A 54 -5.91 -8.25 -12.75
C ASP A 54 -5.65 -6.84 -12.19
N GLY A 55 -4.57 -6.60 -11.43
CA GLY A 55 -4.24 -5.28 -10.84
C GLY A 55 -5.35 -4.67 -9.97
N PHE A 56 -6.38 -5.46 -9.74
CA PHE A 56 -7.54 -5.38 -8.88
C PHE A 56 -7.47 -6.65 -8.05
N PRO A 57 -7.82 -6.62 -6.77
CA PRO A 57 -7.65 -7.79 -5.91
C PRO A 57 -8.34 -9.03 -6.53
N PRO A 58 -7.62 -10.16 -6.57
CA PRO A 58 -8.24 -11.40 -6.14
C PRO A 58 -7.59 -11.78 -4.81
N TYR A 59 -8.44 -11.89 -3.78
CA TYR A 59 -8.06 -12.47 -2.49
C TYR A 59 -8.07 -14.00 -2.53
N ASP A 60 -8.20 -14.57 -3.72
CA ASP A 60 -8.58 -15.96 -3.90
C ASP A 60 -7.36 -16.90 -3.92
N GLU A 61 -6.16 -16.38 -4.23
CA GLU A 61 -4.92 -17.16 -4.28
C GLU A 61 -3.82 -16.64 -3.33
N PRO A 62 -3.55 -17.33 -2.20
CA PRO A 62 -2.58 -16.87 -1.18
C PRO A 62 -1.10 -17.06 -1.59
N GLU A 63 -0.84 -17.61 -2.77
CA GLU A 63 0.50 -17.96 -3.29
C GLU A 63 0.98 -17.00 -4.39
N THR A 64 0.37 -15.81 -4.48
CA THR A 64 0.81 -14.74 -5.38
C THR A 64 1.63 -13.67 -4.65
N ILE A 65 2.40 -12.89 -5.40
CA ILE A 65 3.14 -11.71 -4.86
C ILE A 65 2.19 -10.76 -4.13
N GLU A 66 0.99 -10.55 -4.69
CA GLU A 66 -0.02 -9.69 -4.10
C GLU A 66 -0.63 -10.31 -2.84
N GLY A 67 -0.94 -11.61 -2.86
CA GLY A 67 -1.45 -12.34 -1.69
C GLY A 67 -0.50 -12.30 -0.50
N LYS A 68 0.82 -12.45 -0.72
CA LYS A 68 1.82 -12.31 0.36
C LYS A 68 1.93 -10.89 0.89
N ALA A 69 1.82 -9.88 0.02
CA ALA A 69 1.80 -8.48 0.43
C ALA A 69 0.54 -8.16 1.26
N VAL A 70 -0.63 -8.61 0.81
CA VAL A 70 -1.93 -8.39 1.48
C VAL A 70 -2.00 -9.07 2.85
N ALA A 71 -1.35 -10.24 3.02
CA ALA A 71 -1.31 -10.94 4.30
C ALA A 71 -0.71 -10.09 5.44
N GLN A 72 0.18 -9.13 5.11
CA GLN A 72 0.75 -8.21 6.09
C GLN A 72 -0.20 -7.07 6.50
N VAL A 73 -1.35 -6.95 5.83
CA VAL A 73 -2.24 -5.77 5.87
C VAL A 73 -3.67 -6.16 6.29
N PHE A 74 -3.87 -7.32 6.91
CA PHE A 74 -5.21 -7.86 7.23
C PHE A 74 -6.09 -6.94 8.11
N ILE A 75 -5.48 -6.06 8.90
CA ILE A 75 -6.21 -5.13 9.80
C ILE A 75 -6.68 -3.87 9.05
N LEU A 76 -6.05 -3.52 7.93
CA LEU A 76 -6.48 -2.36 7.14
C LEU A 76 -7.64 -2.73 6.23
N ASP A 77 -8.39 -1.71 5.82
CA ASP A 77 -9.46 -1.86 4.83
C ASP A 77 -8.89 -2.35 3.49
N GLN A 78 -9.24 -3.59 3.16
CA GLN A 78 -8.75 -4.30 1.98
C GLN A 78 -9.27 -3.64 0.69
N GLU A 79 -10.44 -2.98 0.70
CA GLU A 79 -11.00 -2.33 -0.49
C GLU A 79 -10.21 -1.06 -0.90
N GLN A 80 -9.52 -0.43 0.04
CA GLN A 80 -8.73 0.78 -0.18
C GLN A 80 -7.25 0.50 -0.48
N PHE A 81 -6.90 -0.77 -0.66
CA PHE A 81 -5.55 -1.26 -0.86
C PHE A 81 -5.32 -1.63 -2.33
N ARG A 82 -4.14 -1.29 -2.85
CA ARG A 82 -3.71 -1.67 -4.20
C ARG A 82 -2.23 -2.02 -4.19
N VAL A 83 -1.90 -3.23 -4.63
CA VAL A 83 -0.54 -3.64 -4.95
C VAL A 83 -0.29 -3.38 -6.43
N ARG A 84 0.94 -3.01 -6.76
CA ARG A 84 1.43 -2.93 -8.13
C ARG A 84 2.82 -3.50 -8.17
N VAL A 85 3.01 -4.55 -8.93
CA VAL A 85 4.33 -5.10 -9.25
C VAL A 85 4.82 -4.43 -10.54
N ARG A 86 6.09 -4.04 -10.56
CA ARG A 86 6.78 -3.47 -11.73
C ARG A 86 8.11 -4.19 -11.90
N PHE A 87 8.40 -4.61 -13.12
CA PHE A 87 9.71 -5.09 -13.54
C PHE A 87 10.38 -3.98 -14.37
N PRO A 88 11.36 -3.22 -13.83
CA PRO A 88 12.09 -2.24 -14.60
C PRO A 88 13.02 -2.97 -15.59
N ASP A 89 12.83 -2.77 -16.89
CA ASP A 89 13.76 -3.24 -17.91
C ASP A 89 15.02 -2.35 -17.89
N PRO A 90 16.24 -2.89 -17.65
CA PRO A 90 17.47 -2.10 -17.65
C PRO A 90 17.87 -1.57 -19.05
N ALA A 91 17.31 -2.12 -20.13
CA ALA A 91 17.65 -1.76 -21.51
C ALA A 91 16.69 -0.75 -22.16
N ARG A 92 15.58 -0.40 -21.49
CA ARG A 92 14.48 0.37 -22.07
C ARG A 92 14.25 1.68 -21.29
N ILE A 93 14.46 2.81 -21.95
CA ILE A 93 14.43 4.18 -21.36
C ILE A 93 12.99 4.72 -21.28
N ASP A 94 12.08 4.20 -22.10
CA ASP A 94 10.65 4.43 -21.95
C ASP A 94 10.14 3.65 -20.74
N ASP A 95 9.39 4.33 -19.87
CA ASP A 95 8.60 3.75 -18.77
C ASP A 95 7.50 2.78 -19.27
N ALA A 96 7.66 2.23 -20.47
CA ALA A 96 6.82 1.21 -21.07
C ALA A 96 6.70 0.05 -20.10
N PHE A 97 5.44 -0.14 -19.76
CA PHE A 97 5.01 -0.46 -18.43
C PHE A 97 4.65 -1.94 -18.50
N CYS A 98 5.36 -2.80 -17.75
CA CYS A 98 4.73 -4.05 -17.34
C CYS A 98 3.67 -3.66 -16.32
N VAL A 99 2.52 -3.18 -16.81
CA VAL A 99 1.33 -3.09 -15.96
C VAL A 99 1.01 -4.56 -15.76
N ALA A 100 0.76 -4.98 -14.52
CA ALA A 100 0.01 -6.19 -14.27
C ALA A 100 -1.34 -6.07 -15.04
N ASN A 101 -1.31 -6.48 -16.30
CA ASN A 101 -2.41 -6.71 -17.21
C ASN A 101 -1.99 -7.99 -17.96
N PRO A 102 -2.65 -9.13 -17.74
CA PRO A 102 -2.30 -10.42 -18.34
C PRO A 102 -2.46 -10.41 -19.85
N TYR A 103 -3.21 -9.44 -20.38
CA TYR A 103 -3.54 -9.33 -21.78
C TYR A 103 -2.57 -8.42 -22.54
N ASP A 104 -1.51 -7.89 -21.91
CA ASP A 104 -0.47 -7.16 -22.61
C ASP A 104 0.61 -8.14 -23.13
N PRO A 105 0.64 -8.45 -24.45
CA PRO A 105 1.61 -9.38 -25.03
C PRO A 105 3.05 -8.88 -24.96
N ALA A 106 3.29 -7.62 -24.58
CA ALA A 106 4.62 -7.07 -24.35
C ALA A 106 5.29 -7.62 -23.07
N CYS A 107 4.52 -8.15 -22.12
CA CYS A 107 5.01 -8.63 -20.81
C CYS A 107 5.17 -10.16 -20.75
N LEU A 108 4.43 -10.89 -21.59
CA LEU A 108 4.34 -12.35 -21.61
C LEU A 108 5.63 -13.07 -22.04
N ASN A 109 6.62 -12.35 -22.57
CA ASN A 109 7.86 -12.93 -23.13
C ASN A 109 9.15 -12.30 -22.56
N SER A 110 9.01 -11.41 -21.58
CA SER A 110 10.13 -10.81 -20.87
C SER A 110 10.17 -11.41 -19.47
N ASP A 111 10.57 -12.68 -19.37
CA ASP A 111 11.09 -13.17 -18.11
C ASP A 111 12.21 -12.21 -17.72
N PRO A 112 12.16 -11.57 -16.53
CA PRO A 112 13.12 -10.55 -16.17
C PRO A 112 14.58 -11.04 -16.21
N GLY A 113 14.80 -12.36 -16.27
CA GLY A 113 16.12 -12.96 -16.18
C GLY A 113 16.64 -12.89 -14.73
N SER A 114 17.51 -13.82 -14.37
CA SER A 114 18.22 -13.75 -13.09
C SER A 114 19.01 -12.44 -13.03
N GLY A 115 18.89 -11.71 -11.91
CA GLY A 115 19.51 -10.41 -11.68
C GLY A 115 18.68 -9.17 -12.03
N ALA A 116 17.45 -9.30 -12.57
CA ALA A 116 16.59 -8.15 -12.77
C ALA A 116 15.92 -7.66 -11.47
N PRO A 117 15.73 -6.33 -11.32
CA PRO A 117 15.02 -5.78 -10.17
C PRO A 117 13.51 -6.02 -10.28
N ILE A 118 12.86 -6.23 -9.15
CA ILE A 118 11.41 -6.23 -8.97
C ILE A 118 11.07 -5.07 -8.04
N GLU A 119 10.24 -4.14 -8.52
CA GLU A 119 9.66 -3.04 -7.74
C GLU A 119 8.22 -3.38 -7.35
N VAL A 120 7.96 -3.60 -6.06
CA VAL A 120 6.61 -3.74 -5.52
C VAL A 120 6.19 -2.41 -4.91
N THR A 121 5.16 -1.80 -5.46
CA THR A 121 4.52 -0.59 -4.95
C THR A 121 3.21 -0.96 -4.26
N VAL A 122 3.08 -0.56 -3.00
CA VAL A 122 1.83 -0.70 -2.24
C VAL A 122 1.22 0.68 -2.03
N VAL A 123 -0.06 0.83 -2.39
CA VAL A 123 -0.84 2.05 -2.25
C VAL A 123 -2.03 1.76 -1.35
N TYR A 124 -2.22 2.58 -0.32
CA TYR A 124 -3.36 2.49 0.58
C TYR A 124 -4.01 3.86 0.77
N ARG A 125 -5.34 3.91 0.64
CA ARG A 125 -6.12 5.12 0.90
C ARG A 125 -6.62 5.10 2.34
N PHE A 126 -5.89 5.77 3.22
CA PHE A 126 -6.24 5.89 4.63
C PHE A 126 -7.39 6.90 4.82
N GLN A 127 -8.44 6.49 5.54
CA GLN A 127 -9.53 7.37 5.95
C GLN A 127 -9.40 7.74 7.44
N PRO A 128 -9.15 9.03 7.76
CA PRO A 128 -9.15 9.53 9.13
C PRO A 128 -10.55 9.39 9.76
N LEU A 129 -10.62 9.19 11.09
CA LEU A 129 -11.87 9.26 11.84
C LEU A 129 -12.39 10.69 11.92
N THR A 130 -11.48 11.65 12.01
CA THR A 130 -11.82 13.07 12.07
C THR A 130 -11.71 13.73 10.70
N PRO A 131 -12.82 14.29 10.15
CA PRO A 131 -12.77 15.03 8.89
C PRO A 131 -11.98 16.35 9.00
N LEU A 132 -11.67 16.79 10.21
CA LEU A 132 -10.83 17.97 10.46
C LEU A 132 -9.40 17.77 9.94
N VAL A 133 -8.85 16.56 10.07
CA VAL A 133 -7.51 16.22 9.56
C VAL A 133 -7.49 16.22 8.03
N SER A 134 -8.55 15.71 7.39
CA SER A 134 -8.64 15.72 5.92
C SER A 134 -8.83 17.12 5.35
N GLN A 135 -9.57 18.00 6.05
CA GLN A 135 -9.73 19.41 5.69
C GLN A 135 -8.43 20.23 5.88
N LEU A 136 -7.66 19.97 6.93
CA LEU A 136 -6.40 20.68 7.20
C LEU A 136 -5.31 20.39 6.14
N ILE A 137 -5.27 19.16 5.63
CA ILE A 137 -4.24 18.71 4.67
C ILE A 137 -4.64 18.99 3.21
N GLY A 138 -5.87 19.48 2.96
CA GLY A 138 -6.31 20.00 1.66
C GLY A 138 -6.43 18.98 0.51
N GLY A 139 -6.47 17.68 0.82
CA GLY A 139 -6.30 16.59 -0.16
C GLY A 139 -7.54 15.75 -0.49
N GLY A 140 -8.70 16.04 0.10
CA GLY A 140 -9.91 15.21 -0.01
C GLY A 140 -10.10 14.26 1.19
N PRO A 141 -11.15 13.41 1.21
CA PRO A 141 -11.54 12.63 2.38
C PRO A 141 -10.57 11.49 2.75
N PHE A 142 -9.58 11.21 1.90
CA PHE A 142 -8.62 10.13 2.08
C PHE A 142 -7.18 10.64 1.93
N LEU A 143 -6.28 10.08 2.74
CA LEU A 143 -4.83 10.27 2.65
C LEU A 143 -4.23 9.08 1.89
N THR A 144 -3.61 9.32 0.74
CA THR A 144 -2.96 8.24 -0.02
C THR A 144 -1.57 7.98 0.54
N LEU A 145 -1.38 6.84 1.19
CA LEU A 145 -0.09 6.32 1.62
C LEU A 145 0.50 5.44 0.51
N ARG A 146 1.75 5.68 0.15
CA ARG A 146 2.46 4.89 -0.85
C ARG A 146 3.78 4.40 -0.28
N SER A 147 4.04 3.11 -0.44
CA SER A 147 5.31 2.48 -0.13
C SER A 147 5.85 1.75 -1.35
N LYS A 148 7.16 1.70 -1.47
CA LYS A 148 7.88 1.03 -2.55
C LYS A 148 8.97 0.15 -1.95
N ALA A 149 9.12 -1.05 -2.49
CA ALA A 149 10.22 -1.96 -2.19
C ALA A 149 10.84 -2.44 -3.50
N LEU A 150 12.17 -2.49 -3.54
CA LEU A 150 12.93 -2.98 -4.69
C LEU A 150 13.84 -4.11 -4.22
N MET A 151 13.77 -5.26 -4.89
CA MET A 151 14.64 -6.42 -4.67
C MET A 151 15.12 -6.99 -6.00
N PHE A 152 16.19 -7.79 -6.00
CA PHE A 152 16.75 -8.41 -7.20
C PHE A 152 16.44 -9.91 -7.21
N ILE A 153 16.10 -10.44 -8.38
CA ILE A 153 15.93 -11.88 -8.59
C ILE A 153 17.29 -12.57 -8.43
N GLU A 154 17.32 -13.65 -7.66
CA GLU A 154 18.49 -14.52 -7.50
C GLU A 154 18.70 -15.42 -8.73
#